data_AF-A0A6N7YHI5-F1
#
_entry.id   AF-A0A6N7YHI5-F1
#
_cell.length_a   1.000
_cell.length_b   1.000
_cell.length_c   1.000
_cell.angle_alpha   90.00
_cell.angle_beta   90.00
_cell.angle_gamma   90.00
#
_symmetry.space_group_name_H-M   'P 1'
#
loop_
_entity.id
_entity.type
_entity.pdbx_description
1 polymer ?
#
loop_
_entity_poly.entity_id
_entity_poly.type
_entity_poly.pdbx_seq_one_letter_code
_entity_poly.pdbx_strand_id
1 'polypeptide(L)' 'MRVEHGLTQDELADRADMDAAEIRRLETARRDPGVRVLHRLAEGLGVPAADLLRIGD' A
#
# COMPACT_ATOMS: atom_id res chain seq x y z
N MET A 1 -3.29 1.97 -8.06
CA MET A 1 -2.22 2.08 -7.03
C MET A 1 -0.90 1.46 -7.51
N ARG A 2 -0.48 0.25 -7.10
CA ARG A 2 0.86 -0.28 -7.50
C ARG A 2 1.03 -0.55 -9.01
N VAL A 3 -0.04 -0.98 -9.67
CA VAL A 3 -0.01 -1.28 -11.12
C VAL A 3 0.18 -0.02 -11.94
N GLU A 4 -0.36 1.12 -11.49
CA GLU A 4 -0.14 2.44 -12.12
C GLU A 4 1.32 2.90 -11.98
N HIS A 5 2.06 2.33 -11.03
CA HIS A 5 3.47 2.61 -10.78
C HIS A 5 4.37 1.52 -11.42
N GLY A 6 3.79 0.58 -12.17
CA GLY A 6 4.52 -0.51 -12.82
C GLY A 6 5.09 -1.56 -11.86
N LEU A 7 4.58 -1.63 -10.63
CA LEU A 7 5.10 -2.50 -9.58
C LEU A 7 4.33 -3.82 -9.44
N THR A 8 5.06 -4.92 -9.28
CA THR A 8 4.55 -6.19 -8.74
C THR A 8 4.28 -6.09 -7.23
N GLN A 9 3.64 -7.11 -6.64
CA GLN A 9 3.39 -7.14 -5.19
C GLN A 9 4.70 -7.23 -4.40
N ASP A 10 5.64 -8.06 -4.85
CA ASP A 10 6.93 -8.27 -4.19
C ASP A 10 7.77 -6.98 -4.27
N GLU A 11 7.78 -6.32 -5.43
CA GLU A 11 8.47 -5.04 -5.60
C GLU A 11 7.91 -3.90 -4.74
N LEU A 12 6.60 -3.90 -4.46
CA LEU A 12 6.03 -2.95 -3.52
C LEU A 12 6.36 -3.34 -2.07
N ALA A 13 6.34 -4.63 -1.75
CA ALA A 13 6.67 -5.15 -0.43
C ALA A 13 8.11 -4.76 -0.03
N ASP A 14 9.07 -4.97 -0.95
CA ASP A 14 10.47 -4.60 -0.76
C ASP A 14 10.63 -3.09 -0.54
N ARG A 15 9.95 -2.26 -1.33
CA ARG A 15 10.03 -0.79 -1.21
C ARG A 15 9.35 -0.25 0.06
N ALA A 16 8.31 -0.93 0.54
CA ALA A 16 7.55 -0.53 1.72
C ALA A 16 8.10 -1.11 3.04
N ASP A 17 9.16 -1.92 2.99
CA ASP A 17 9.65 -2.71 4.12
C ASP A 17 8.51 -3.54 4.76
N MET A 18 7.83 -4.31 3.91
CA MET A 18 6.68 -5.13 4.26
C MET A 18 6.82 -6.53 3.69
N ASP A 19 6.11 -7.49 4.28
CA ASP A 19 6.02 -8.83 3.73
C ASP A 19 5.07 -8.88 2.52
N ALA A 20 5.43 -9.59 1.46
CA ALA A 20 4.60 -9.71 0.26
C ALA A 20 3.22 -10.31 0.53
N ALA A 21 3.08 -11.19 1.53
CA ALA A 21 1.78 -11.69 1.97
C ALA A 21 0.97 -10.61 2.72
N GLU A 22 1.62 -9.64 3.37
CA GLU A 22 0.93 -8.46 3.92
C GLU A 22 0.38 -7.58 2.80
N ILE A 23 1.17 -7.29 1.75
CA ILE A 23 0.68 -6.57 0.55
C ILE A 23 -0.50 -7.31 -0.10
N ARG A 24 -0.39 -8.63 -0.30
CA ARG A 24 -1.47 -9.45 -0.86
C ARG A 24 -2.74 -9.39 0.00
N ARG A 25 -2.61 -9.45 1.33
CA ARG A 25 -3.74 -9.30 2.24
C ARG A 25 -4.36 -7.92 2.13
N LEU A 26 -3.56 -6.86 2.03
CA LEU A 26 -4.06 -5.49 1.90
C LEU A 26 -4.84 -5.26 0.61
N GLU A 27 -4.38 -5.83 -0.51
CA GLU A 27 -5.07 -5.72 -1.79
C GLU A 27 -6.36 -6.56 -1.89
N THR A 28 -6.53 -7.56 -1.02
CA THR A 28 -7.69 -8.48 -1.04
C THR A 28 -8.64 -8.32 0.15
N ALA A 29 -8.20 -7.70 1.24
CA ALA A 29 -9.00 -7.50 2.44
C ALA A 29 -10.01 -6.36 2.26
N ARG A 30 -11.21 -6.55 2.80
CA ARG A 30 -12.25 -5.51 2.93
C ARG A 30 -12.13 -4.74 4.26
N ARG A 31 -10.91 -4.42 4.70
CA ARG A 31 -10.66 -3.70 5.95
C ARG A 31 -9.70 -2.56 5.69
N ASP A 32 -9.95 -1.44 6.37
CA ASP A 32 -9.09 -0.28 6.27
C ASP A 32 -7.75 -0.54 6.99
N PRO A 33 -6.61 -0.34 6.30
CA PRO A 33 -5.31 -0.40 6.94
C PRO A 33 -5.16 0.71 7.98
N GLY A 34 -4.47 0.39 9.07
CA GLY A 34 -4.09 1.39 10.06
C GLY A 34 -3.06 2.39 9.50
N VAL A 35 -2.91 3.53 10.17
CA VAL A 35 -2.04 4.65 9.76
C VAL A 35 -0.59 4.22 9.49
N ARG A 36 -0.02 3.31 10.29
CA ARG A 36 1.35 2.80 10.06
C ARG A 36 1.50 2.03 8.75
N VAL A 37 0.47 1.27 8.37
CA VAL A 37 0.47 0.54 7.10
C VAL A 37 0.32 1.50 5.94
N LEU A 38 -0.57 2.49 6.05
CA LEU A 38 -0.72 3.55 5.06
C LEU A 38 0.60 4.30 4.84
N HIS A 39 1.32 4.64 5.91
CA HIS A 39 2.61 5.33 5.79
C HIS A 39 3.65 4.51 5.02
N ARG A 40 3.81 3.22 5.34
CA ARG A 40 4.74 2.32 4.64
C ARG A 40 4.38 2.12 3.16
N LEU A 41 3.08 1.96 2.87
CA LEU A 41 2.61 1.88 1.48
C LEU A 41 2.92 3.16 0.71
N ALA A 42 2.72 4.32 1.35
CA ALA A 42 2.98 5.62 0.74
C ALA A 42 4.47 5.79 0.41
N GLU A 43 5.36 5.39 1.33
CA GLU A 43 6.80 5.36 1.09
C GLU A 43 7.15 4.42 -0.06
N GLY A 44 6.60 3.20 -0.07
CA GLY A 44 6.87 2.22 -1.12
C GLY A 44 6.37 2.62 -2.51
N LEU A 45 5.32 3.44 -2.57
CA LEU A 45 4.75 3.99 -3.79
C LEU A 45 5.38 5.34 -4.19
N GLY A 46 6.10 6.01 -3.27
CA GLY A 46 6.64 7.35 -3.52
C GLY A 46 5.57 8.43 -3.61
N VAL A 47 4.46 8.30 -2.86
CA VAL A 47 3.35 9.25 -2.83
C VAL A 47 3.09 9.77 -1.42
N PRO A 48 2.45 10.94 -1.24
CA PRO A 48 1.93 11.37 0.05
C PRO A 48 0.96 10.35 0.65
N ALA A 49 1.06 10.09 1.97
CA ALA A 49 0.14 9.17 2.64
C ALA A 49 -1.34 9.61 2.58
N ALA A 50 -1.59 10.91 2.42
CA ALA A 50 -2.92 11.46 2.23
C ALA A 50 -3.59 10.98 0.93
N ASP A 51 -2.80 10.69 -0.11
CA ASP A 51 -3.31 10.21 -1.41
C ASP A 51 -3.87 8.78 -1.30
N LEU A 52 -3.57 8.08 -0.21
CA LEU A 52 -4.07 6.73 0.07
C LEU A 52 -5.38 6.74 0.87
N LEU A 53 -5.81 7.91 1.37
CA LEU A 53 -7.05 8.04 2.11
C LEU A 53 -8.21 8.18 1.12
N ARG A 54 -9.12 7.21 1.12
CA ARG A 54 -10.46 7.44 0.59
C ARG A 54 -11.33 8.02 1.69
N ILE A 55 -11.77 9.27 1.52
CA ILE A 55 -12.91 9.77 2.28
C ILE A 55 -14.15 9.12 1.66
N GLY A 56 -14.93 8.40 2.46
CA GLY A 56 -16.14 7.71 1.99
C GLY A 56 -17.17 8.68 1.43
N ASP A 57 -17.97 8.20 0.47
CA ASP A 57 -19.21 8.86 0.02
C ASP A 57 -20.27 8.81 1.13
#